data_AF-A0A8T4PKD5-F1
#
_entry.id   AF-A0A8T4PKD5-F1
#
_cell.length_a   1.000
_cell.length_b   1.000
_cell.length_c   1.000
_cell.angle_alpha   90.00
_cell.angle_beta   90.00
_cell.angle_gamma   90.00
#
_symmetry.space_group_name_H-M   'P 1'
#
loop_
_entity.id
_entity.type
_entity.pdbx_description
1 polymer ?
#
loop_
_entity_poly.entity_id
_entity_poly.type
_entity_poly.pdbx_seq_one_letter_code
_entity_poly.pdbx_strand_id
1 'polypeptide(L)'
;MNKKNIVFVILIITLSLISYMNVFDNEFVWDDHVFILENNDIKSFANIPLFFKEDVDGLYRPLRSLHYTFAYSIFKKNPFGYHLNAVFFHTVISVLVFFIIKKIIENRNIALVASLIFAANPIHAERVANMTAGFDLLGIFLFLLSFYFYILYSKSNNEKNDKKYFIFSLLFFILALLASEEAITLPLIIILYEFSFNKEFDKKNLKNTINKNPLKSYLPFFAAAFFYLILRFFILGIRGRIETYLGGNFLITQLTMLKVYVKYIVLLLFPVNLTLFQEVPVAKGLFDAGVLVSLFVLSIILIFTIKNYRKDIVFFSVFWLFITLIPFSNIMPIQVFMAERYLYVPSIGFSLIISFLFFKIYNIEIKNIKDKKLFKNALIILFVLLLSFYSARTIIRNNDWQDNLSLWTKTIETNPYNSRAHDNLGFTYEQLGDDEKAFLEFQKAVELMPDNFRALSNLGIAYAKKKQYNISIGLMQKALRINPLHYKTHDKLGLVYLEVDDAENAIKSFERATEINPRYAKAYNDIAAAYGKIGEFEKVEENLKKAIKLDRDYADAHYNLGILYDFLGEKEKAMKEFEAAFKLEPRNELYGKKASRK
;
A
#
# COMPACT_ATOMS: atom_id res chain seq x y z
N MET A 1 24.56 24.88 5.94
CA MET A 1 23.61 25.00 4.81
C MET A 1 23.35 26.48 4.52
N ASN A 2 23.38 26.96 3.27
CA ASN A 2 23.14 28.40 2.95
C ASN A 2 21.75 28.86 3.44
N LYS A 3 21.64 30.07 4.04
CA LYS A 3 20.38 30.67 4.57
C LYS A 3 19.18 30.52 3.61
N LYS A 4 19.39 30.72 2.30
CA LYS A 4 18.30 30.55 1.30
C LYS A 4 17.76 29.13 1.19
N ASN A 5 18.61 28.11 1.37
CA ASN A 5 18.15 26.73 1.36
C ASN A 5 17.32 26.41 2.61
N ILE A 6 17.63 27.04 3.75
CA ILE A 6 16.85 26.85 4.99
C ILE A 6 15.42 27.34 4.78
N VAL A 7 15.26 28.53 4.20
CA VAL A 7 13.93 29.07 3.86
C VAL A 7 13.17 28.13 2.91
N PHE A 8 13.84 27.60 1.89
CA PHE A 8 13.20 26.67 0.94
C PHE A 8 12.77 25.36 1.60
N VAL A 9 13.59 24.81 2.49
CA VAL A 9 13.23 23.61 3.26
C VAL A 9 12.04 23.90 4.18
N ILE A 10 12.02 25.05 4.87
CA ILE A 10 10.88 25.45 5.72
C ILE A 10 9.59 25.56 4.90
N LEU A 11 9.65 26.16 3.70
CA LEU A 11 8.47 26.26 2.82
C LEU A 11 7.93 24.89 2.41
N ILE A 12 8.82 23.95 2.05
CA ILE A 12 8.44 22.59 1.67
C ILE A 12 7.80 21.86 2.87
N ILE A 13 8.42 21.95 4.05
CA ILE A 13 7.90 21.35 5.28
C ILE A 13 6.52 21.93 5.61
N THR A 14 6.38 23.26 5.57
CA THR A 14 5.14 23.94 5.90
C THR A 14 4.01 23.53 4.95
N LEU A 15 4.26 23.50 3.63
CA LEU A 15 3.25 23.10 2.64
C LEU A 15 2.85 21.62 2.78
N SER A 16 3.82 20.75 3.04
CA SER A 16 3.58 19.33 3.32
C SER A 16 2.67 19.17 4.55
N LEU A 17 3.01 19.81 5.67
CA LEU A 17 2.21 19.74 6.89
C LEU A 17 0.80 20.30 6.69
N ILE A 18 0.65 21.47 6.07
CA ILE A 18 -0.67 22.07 5.79
C ILE A 18 -1.55 21.12 4.95
N SER A 19 -0.96 20.45 3.96
CA SER A 19 -1.71 19.59 3.03
C SER A 19 -2.20 18.28 3.67
N TYR A 20 -1.58 17.84 4.77
CA TYR A 20 -1.87 16.54 5.40
C TYR A 20 -2.28 16.61 6.86
N MET A 21 -2.33 17.78 7.49
CA MET A 21 -2.60 17.88 8.92
C MET A 21 -3.93 17.24 9.35
N ASN A 22 -4.93 17.18 8.47
CA ASN A 22 -6.22 16.58 8.77
C ASN A 22 -6.23 15.04 8.82
N VAL A 23 -5.16 14.34 8.39
CA VAL A 23 -5.13 12.88 8.53
C VAL A 23 -5.03 12.41 9.98
N PHE A 24 -4.61 13.28 10.91
CA PHE A 24 -4.48 12.92 12.33
C PHE A 24 -5.82 12.59 13.01
N ASP A 25 -6.94 13.01 12.42
CA ASP A 25 -8.29 12.71 12.89
C ASP A 25 -8.86 11.41 12.25
N ASN A 26 -8.11 10.74 11.36
CA ASN A 26 -8.58 9.55 10.65
C ASN A 26 -8.36 8.26 11.47
N GLU A 27 -9.29 7.33 11.35
CA GLU A 27 -9.26 6.01 12.01
C GLU A 27 -8.54 4.95 11.16
N PHE A 28 -8.43 3.72 11.68
CA PHE A 28 -7.94 2.57 10.91
C PHE A 28 -8.99 2.14 9.89
N VAL A 29 -8.60 2.02 8.62
CA VAL A 29 -9.51 1.67 7.54
C VAL A 29 -9.01 0.48 6.72
N TRP A 30 -9.95 -0.31 6.20
CA TRP A 30 -9.71 -1.41 5.26
C TRP A 30 -8.54 -2.33 5.64
N ASP A 31 -7.44 -2.25 4.89
CA ASP A 31 -6.25 -3.09 5.02
C ASP A 31 -5.53 -2.88 6.36
N ASP A 32 -5.71 -1.74 7.02
CA ASP A 32 -5.08 -1.46 8.32
C ASP A 32 -5.51 -2.46 9.40
N HIS A 33 -6.76 -2.94 9.33
CA HIS A 33 -7.25 -3.96 10.25
C HIS A 33 -6.45 -5.25 10.10
N VAL A 34 -6.17 -5.66 8.87
CA VAL A 34 -5.47 -6.92 8.58
C VAL A 34 -3.97 -6.80 8.89
N PHE A 35 -3.32 -5.74 8.42
CA PHE A 35 -1.86 -5.62 8.51
C PHE A 35 -1.36 -5.08 9.84
N ILE A 36 -2.20 -4.36 10.60
CA ILE A 36 -1.81 -3.72 11.86
C ILE A 36 -2.54 -4.34 13.06
N LEU A 37 -3.87 -4.40 13.04
CA LEU A 37 -4.65 -4.75 14.23
C LEU A 37 -4.73 -6.26 14.47
N GLU A 38 -5.01 -7.04 13.41
CA GLU A 38 -5.13 -8.50 13.40
C GLU A 38 -3.75 -9.20 13.29
N ASN A 39 -2.71 -8.49 12.88
CA ASN A 39 -1.40 -9.09 12.63
C ASN A 39 -0.61 -9.32 13.93
N ASN A 40 -0.60 -10.56 14.41
CA ASN A 40 0.13 -10.94 15.62
C ASN A 40 1.66 -10.93 15.46
N ASP A 41 2.17 -10.97 14.24
CA ASP A 41 3.60 -11.12 13.95
C ASP A 41 4.35 -9.85 14.30
N ILE A 42 3.70 -8.70 14.05
CA ILE A 42 4.29 -7.40 14.31
C ILE A 42 4.22 -7.00 15.78
N LYS A 43 3.50 -7.74 16.65
CA LYS A 43 3.28 -7.32 18.05
C LYS A 43 4.51 -7.51 18.95
N SER A 44 5.53 -8.25 18.52
CA SER A 44 6.71 -8.58 19.33
C SER A 44 8.02 -8.60 18.53
N PHE A 45 9.07 -7.99 19.08
CA PHE A 45 10.43 -8.08 18.53
C PHE A 45 11.03 -9.50 18.56
N ALA A 46 10.46 -10.42 19.34
CA ALA A 46 10.86 -11.83 19.30
C ALA A 46 10.61 -12.47 17.91
N ASN A 47 9.71 -11.90 17.12
CA ASN A 47 9.35 -12.39 15.80
C ASN A 47 10.27 -11.87 14.68
N ILE A 48 11.30 -11.06 14.96
CA ILE A 48 12.21 -10.55 13.91
C ILE A 48 12.77 -11.66 13.00
N PRO A 49 13.23 -12.82 13.53
CA PRO A 49 13.74 -13.89 12.67
C PRO A 49 12.69 -14.45 11.70
N LEU A 50 11.40 -14.36 12.03
CA LEU A 50 10.29 -14.79 11.18
C LEU A 50 10.24 -14.00 9.87
N PHE A 51 10.42 -12.67 9.96
CA PHE A 51 10.31 -11.76 8.82
C PHE A 51 11.29 -12.09 7.69
N PHE A 52 12.41 -12.72 8.02
CA PHE A 52 13.44 -13.12 7.05
C PHE A 52 13.30 -14.55 6.54
N LYS A 53 12.41 -15.36 7.11
CA LYS A 53 12.28 -16.79 6.83
C LYS A 53 10.94 -17.17 6.19
N GLU A 54 9.87 -16.47 6.51
CA GLU A 54 8.50 -16.84 6.15
C GLU A 54 7.77 -15.68 5.47
N ASP A 55 6.65 -16.02 4.82
CA ASP A 55 5.71 -15.06 4.25
C ASP A 55 4.76 -14.54 5.35
N VAL A 56 4.94 -13.28 5.75
CA VAL A 56 4.21 -12.66 6.87
C VAL A 56 3.06 -11.75 6.40
N ASP A 57 3.17 -11.15 5.21
CA ASP A 57 2.17 -10.21 4.67
C ASP A 57 1.79 -10.49 3.19
N GLY A 58 2.19 -11.65 2.67
CA GLY A 58 2.05 -12.04 1.26
C GLY A 58 3.16 -11.50 0.36
N LEU A 59 4.15 -10.80 0.92
CA LEU A 59 5.27 -10.15 0.22
C LEU A 59 6.57 -10.30 1.03
N TYR A 60 7.71 -10.46 0.36
CA TYR A 60 9.00 -10.51 1.07
C TYR A 60 9.54 -9.10 1.33
N ARG A 61 9.12 -8.48 2.45
CA ARG A 61 9.51 -7.12 2.89
C ARG A 61 9.88 -7.09 4.39
N PRO A 62 10.98 -7.72 4.82
CA PRO A 62 11.31 -7.87 6.23
C PRO A 62 11.52 -6.55 6.97
N LEU A 63 12.11 -5.54 6.32
CA LEU A 63 12.35 -4.24 6.95
C LEU A 63 11.04 -3.47 7.17
N ARG A 64 10.04 -3.68 6.30
CA ARG A 64 8.70 -3.15 6.48
C ARG A 64 8.02 -3.78 7.70
N SER A 65 8.10 -5.10 7.84
CA SER A 65 7.57 -5.81 9.02
C SER A 65 8.24 -5.37 10.31
N LEU A 66 9.57 -5.21 10.30
CA LEU A 66 10.31 -4.65 11.45
C LEU A 66 9.85 -3.22 11.78
N HIS A 67 9.58 -2.40 10.77
CA HIS A 67 9.08 -1.05 10.96
C HIS A 67 7.67 -1.03 11.59
N TYR A 68 6.77 -1.93 11.16
CA TYR A 68 5.49 -2.14 11.82
C TYR A 68 5.65 -2.51 13.29
N THR A 69 6.56 -3.43 13.61
CA THR A 69 6.83 -3.83 15.00
C THR A 69 7.31 -2.67 15.85
N PHE A 70 8.20 -1.84 15.31
CA PHE A 70 8.65 -0.63 15.99
C PHE A 70 7.47 0.33 16.25
N ALA A 71 6.66 0.63 15.24
CA ALA A 71 5.49 1.50 15.40
C ALA A 71 4.47 0.95 16.41
N TYR A 72 4.13 -0.34 16.32
CA TYR A 72 3.19 -1.00 17.23
C TYR A 72 3.72 -1.02 18.68
N SER A 73 5.03 -1.18 18.88
CA SER A 73 5.63 -1.17 20.23
C SER A 73 5.41 0.14 20.98
N ILE A 74 5.32 1.27 20.25
CA ILE A 74 5.15 2.61 20.80
C ILE A 74 3.67 3.00 20.84
N PHE A 75 2.95 2.83 19.73
CA PHE A 75 1.62 3.40 19.54
C PHE A 75 0.47 2.41 19.77
N LYS A 76 0.73 1.10 19.77
CA LYS A 76 -0.29 0.05 19.94
C LYS A 76 -1.45 0.29 18.97
N LYS A 77 -2.70 0.33 19.47
CA LYS A 77 -3.91 0.59 18.65
C LYS A 77 -4.25 2.09 18.55
N ASN A 78 -3.27 3.00 18.69
CA ASN A 78 -3.51 4.44 18.52
C ASN A 78 -3.20 4.88 17.08
N PRO A 79 -4.21 5.30 16.28
CA PRO A 79 -4.04 5.66 14.86
C PRO A 79 -3.09 6.86 14.66
N PHE A 80 -3.00 7.78 15.63
CA PHE A 80 -2.19 9.00 15.54
C PHE A 80 -0.72 8.71 15.16
N GLY A 81 -0.11 7.69 15.77
CA GLY A 81 1.30 7.37 15.54
C GLY A 81 1.61 6.86 14.14
N TYR A 82 0.65 6.16 13.54
CA TYR A 82 0.78 5.61 12.18
C TYR A 82 0.64 6.71 11.12
N HIS A 83 -0.27 7.66 11.34
CA HIS A 83 -0.37 8.89 10.53
C HIS A 83 0.87 9.77 10.69
N LEU A 84 1.38 9.93 11.91
CA LEU A 84 2.61 10.67 12.17
C LEU A 84 3.79 10.10 11.38
N ASN A 85 3.92 8.77 11.34
CA ASN A 85 4.91 8.08 10.53
C ASN A 85 4.78 8.45 9.03
N ALA A 86 3.57 8.37 8.47
CA ALA A 86 3.35 8.64 7.05
C ALA A 86 3.64 10.11 6.69
N VAL A 87 3.12 11.06 7.48
CA VAL A 87 3.34 12.50 7.29
C VAL A 87 4.82 12.86 7.45
N PHE A 88 5.52 12.26 8.43
CA PHE A 88 6.95 12.46 8.63
C PHE A 88 7.75 12.03 7.39
N PHE A 89 7.55 10.80 6.91
CA PHE A 89 8.28 10.32 5.74
C PHE A 89 7.92 11.08 4.47
N HIS A 90 6.64 11.43 4.25
CA HIS A 90 6.25 12.27 3.11
C HIS A 90 6.96 13.63 3.12
N THR A 91 7.04 14.25 4.30
CA THR A 91 7.70 15.55 4.48
C THR A 91 9.20 15.46 4.21
N VAL A 92 9.88 14.46 4.79
CA VAL A 92 11.32 14.26 4.59
C VAL A 92 11.64 13.87 3.14
N ILE A 93 10.80 13.05 2.49
CA ILE A 93 10.92 12.71 1.08
C ILE A 93 10.79 13.98 0.22
N SER A 94 9.81 14.85 0.49
CA SER A 94 9.64 16.11 -0.24
C SER A 94 10.88 17.01 -0.15
N VAL A 95 11.52 17.06 1.02
CA VAL A 95 12.79 17.76 1.23
C VAL A 95 13.95 17.06 0.51
N LEU A 96 13.97 15.72 0.49
CA LEU A 96 15.00 14.96 -0.21
C LEU A 96 14.90 15.11 -1.73
N VAL A 97 13.68 15.17 -2.28
CA VAL A 97 13.43 15.50 -3.70
C VAL A 97 14.03 16.86 -4.05
N PHE A 98 13.90 17.87 -3.18
CA PHE A 98 14.57 19.17 -3.37
C PHE A 98 16.09 19.02 -3.46
N PHE A 99 16.72 18.26 -2.56
CA PHE A 99 18.16 18.09 -2.59
C PHE A 99 18.65 17.29 -3.80
N ILE A 100 17.92 16.25 -4.20
CA ILE A 100 18.22 15.45 -5.40
C ILE A 100 18.13 16.33 -6.64
N ILE A 101 16.99 16.99 -6.90
CA ILE A 101 16.80 17.83 -8.09
C ILE A 101 17.82 18.97 -8.11
N LYS A 102 18.08 19.60 -6.96
CA LYS A 102 19.10 20.65 -6.86
C LYS A 102 20.48 20.12 -7.22
N LYS A 103 20.83 18.89 -6.83
CA LYS A 103 22.12 18.30 -7.18
C LYS A 103 22.21 17.91 -8.65
N ILE A 104 21.13 17.42 -9.25
CA ILE A 104 21.11 17.05 -10.67
C ILE A 104 21.15 18.29 -11.56
N ILE A 105 20.23 19.24 -11.34
CA ILE A 105 19.96 20.38 -12.22
C ILE A 105 20.83 21.60 -11.91
N GLU A 106 21.41 21.66 -10.71
CA GLU A 106 22.22 22.79 -10.22
C GLU A 106 21.44 24.13 -10.15
N ASN A 107 20.11 24.06 -10.20
CA ASN A 107 19.21 25.21 -10.07
C ASN A 107 18.25 25.03 -8.89
N ARG A 108 18.47 25.82 -7.83
CA ARG A 108 17.66 25.77 -6.60
C ARG A 108 16.19 26.17 -6.80
N ASN A 109 15.88 27.01 -7.78
CA ASN A 109 14.51 27.49 -7.99
C ASN A 109 13.67 26.42 -8.70
N ILE A 110 14.26 25.74 -9.71
CA ILE A 110 13.65 24.57 -10.36
C ILE A 110 13.41 23.47 -9.31
N ALA A 111 14.40 23.21 -8.46
CA ALA A 111 14.28 22.23 -7.38
C ALA A 111 13.17 22.58 -6.39
N LEU A 112 13.05 23.85 -5.98
CA LEU A 112 12.00 24.29 -5.06
C LEU A 112 10.62 24.09 -5.69
N VAL A 113 10.38 24.61 -6.90
CA VAL A 113 9.07 24.51 -7.57
C VAL A 113 8.67 23.05 -7.76
N ALA A 114 9.59 22.18 -8.21
CA ALA A 114 9.31 20.76 -8.36
C ALA A 114 8.95 20.10 -7.01
N SER A 115 9.63 20.47 -5.93
CA SER A 115 9.37 19.88 -4.61
C SER A 115 8.10 20.39 -3.96
N LEU A 116 7.69 21.64 -4.22
CA LEU A 116 6.40 22.17 -3.78
C LEU A 116 5.24 21.52 -4.52
N ILE A 117 5.38 21.30 -5.84
CA ILE A 117 4.38 20.57 -6.63
C ILE A 117 4.24 19.14 -6.10
N PHE A 118 5.36 18.45 -5.86
CA PHE A 118 5.38 17.12 -5.28
C PHE A 118 4.71 17.10 -3.89
N ALA A 119 5.12 17.96 -2.97
CA ALA A 119 4.60 17.98 -1.60
C ALA A 119 3.09 18.23 -1.51
N ALA A 120 2.53 19.04 -2.40
CA ALA A 120 1.09 19.36 -2.37
C ALA A 120 0.22 18.40 -3.21
N ASN A 121 0.80 17.54 -4.06
CA ASN A 121 0.05 16.81 -5.07
C ASN A 121 -1.00 15.84 -4.45
N PRO A 122 -2.28 15.94 -4.82
CA PRO A 122 -3.33 15.06 -4.28
C PRO A 122 -3.15 13.57 -4.57
N ILE A 123 -2.35 13.21 -5.58
CA ILE A 123 -2.07 11.81 -5.91
C ILE A 123 -1.35 11.06 -4.79
N HIS A 124 -0.78 11.77 -3.82
CA HIS A 124 -0.11 11.19 -2.67
C HIS A 124 -1.05 10.88 -1.51
N ALA A 125 -2.31 11.34 -1.54
CA ALA A 125 -3.26 11.13 -0.45
C ALA A 125 -3.42 9.65 -0.08
N GLU A 126 -3.55 8.75 -1.07
CA GLU A 126 -3.61 7.30 -0.79
C GLU A 126 -2.36 6.79 -0.09
N ARG A 127 -1.16 7.35 -0.33
CA ARG A 127 0.08 6.91 0.37
C ARG A 127 0.21 7.49 1.77
N VAL A 128 -0.37 8.66 2.03
CA VAL A 128 -0.17 9.39 3.29
C VAL A 128 -1.32 9.17 4.26
N ALA A 129 -2.57 9.11 3.77
CA ALA A 129 -3.76 8.92 4.60
C ALA A 129 -4.08 7.45 4.88
N ASN A 130 -3.68 6.51 4.01
CA ASN A 130 -3.73 5.07 4.30
C ASN A 130 -2.51 4.65 5.12
N MET A 131 -2.72 4.19 6.35
CA MET A 131 -1.60 3.84 7.25
C MET A 131 -0.76 2.71 6.68
N THR A 132 -1.39 1.63 6.20
CA THR A 132 -0.70 0.48 5.62
C THR A 132 0.18 0.87 4.43
N ALA A 133 -0.33 1.74 3.55
CA ALA A 133 0.43 2.25 2.41
C ALA A 133 1.55 3.21 2.84
N GLY A 134 1.37 3.92 3.96
CA GLY A 134 2.35 4.82 4.57
C GLY A 134 3.63 4.13 5.02
N PHE A 135 3.60 2.83 5.35
CA PHE A 135 4.82 2.09 5.70
C PHE A 135 5.78 1.88 4.53
N ASP A 136 5.29 1.91 3.29
CA ASP A 136 6.14 1.81 2.10
C ASP A 136 6.98 3.08 1.89
N LEU A 137 6.61 4.22 2.53
CA LEU A 137 7.35 5.47 2.43
C LEU A 137 8.77 5.35 3.00
N LEU A 138 9.02 4.47 3.99
CA LEU A 138 10.37 4.18 4.46
C LEU A 138 11.24 3.63 3.32
N GLY A 139 10.72 2.67 2.55
CA GLY A 139 11.43 2.09 1.42
C GLY A 139 11.70 3.10 0.31
N ILE A 140 10.73 3.97 0.02
CA ILE A 140 10.90 5.07 -0.95
C ILE A 140 11.93 6.09 -0.46
N PHE A 141 11.92 6.44 0.83
CA PHE A 141 12.93 7.31 1.42
C PHE A 141 14.34 6.72 1.28
N LEU A 142 14.52 5.43 1.60
CA LEU A 142 15.79 4.73 1.45
C LEU A 142 16.23 4.62 -0.03
N PHE A 143 15.30 4.38 -0.94
CA PHE A 143 15.53 4.38 -2.39
C PHE A 143 16.06 5.73 -2.87
N LEU A 144 15.42 6.84 -2.47
CA LEU A 144 15.85 8.19 -2.84
C LEU A 144 17.17 8.57 -2.15
N LEU A 145 17.40 8.12 -0.92
CA LEU A 145 18.64 8.37 -0.20
C LEU A 145 19.81 7.65 -0.87
N SER A 146 19.60 6.40 -1.28
CA SER A 146 20.54 5.64 -2.11
C SER A 146 20.88 6.38 -3.40
N PHE A 147 19.87 6.87 -4.11
CA PHE A 147 20.06 7.64 -5.33
C PHE A 147 20.80 8.96 -5.06
N TYR A 148 20.48 9.68 -3.98
CA TYR A 148 21.17 10.90 -3.60
C TYR A 148 22.67 10.66 -3.34
N PHE A 149 23.01 9.62 -2.58
CA PHE A 149 24.41 9.25 -2.32
C PHE A 149 25.13 8.79 -3.58
N TYR A 150 24.43 8.10 -4.49
CA TYR A 150 24.98 7.76 -5.80
C TYR A 150 25.35 9.03 -6.60
N ILE A 151 24.48 10.04 -6.64
CA ILE A 151 24.77 11.31 -7.32
C ILE A 151 25.98 12.01 -6.69
N LEU A 152 26.12 11.96 -5.36
CA LEU A 152 27.30 12.50 -4.68
C LEU A 152 28.57 11.75 -5.06
N TYR A 153 28.51 10.41 -5.17
CA TYR A 153 29.61 9.60 -5.67
C TYR A 153 29.98 9.96 -7.11
N SER A 154 29.00 9.99 -8.02
CA SER A 154 29.19 10.27 -9.45
C SER A 154 29.76 11.68 -9.72
N LYS A 155 29.41 12.68 -8.89
CA LYS A 155 29.92 14.06 -9.02
C LYS A 155 31.21 14.35 -8.24
N SER A 156 31.74 13.40 -7.48
CA SER A 156 32.89 13.65 -6.62
C SER A 156 34.20 13.41 -7.38
N ASN A 157 35.17 14.33 -7.21
CA ASN A 157 36.48 14.30 -7.86
C ASN A 157 37.58 13.76 -6.92
N ASN A 158 37.24 13.10 -5.80
CA ASN A 158 38.18 12.85 -4.70
C ASN A 158 38.12 11.40 -4.21
N GLU A 159 39.03 10.56 -4.72
CA GLU A 159 39.00 9.09 -4.68
C GLU A 159 38.67 8.45 -3.31
N LYS A 160 39.07 9.06 -2.18
CA LYS A 160 38.78 8.54 -0.83
C LYS A 160 37.35 8.82 -0.35
N ASN A 161 36.79 9.99 -0.65
CA ASN A 161 35.41 10.32 -0.27
C ASN A 161 34.39 9.59 -1.18
N ASP A 162 34.81 9.27 -2.40
CA ASP A 162 34.00 8.59 -3.41
C ASP A 162 33.52 7.21 -2.91
N LYS A 163 34.43 6.43 -2.32
CA LYS A 163 34.09 5.08 -1.82
C LYS A 163 33.04 5.09 -0.71
N LYS A 164 33.03 6.10 0.16
CA LYS A 164 32.04 6.21 1.25
C LYS A 164 30.64 6.44 0.72
N TYR A 165 30.48 7.36 -0.23
CA TYR A 165 29.19 7.64 -0.84
C TYR A 165 28.65 6.44 -1.63
N PHE A 166 29.53 5.72 -2.32
CA PHE A 166 29.17 4.47 -2.97
C PHE A 166 28.67 3.41 -1.98
N ILE A 167 29.40 3.18 -0.88
CA ILE A 167 29.01 2.23 0.16
C ILE A 167 27.66 2.61 0.77
N PHE A 168 27.45 3.89 1.11
CA PHE A 168 26.16 4.35 1.64
C PHE A 168 25.04 4.17 0.61
N SER A 169 25.29 4.48 -0.66
CA SER A 169 24.31 4.25 -1.72
C SER A 169 23.90 2.78 -1.81
N LEU A 170 24.86 1.85 -1.85
CA LEU A 170 24.58 0.42 -1.92
C LEU A 170 23.90 -0.10 -0.65
N LEU A 171 24.31 0.36 0.53
CA LEU A 171 23.68 0.01 1.80
C LEU A 171 22.20 0.43 1.83
N PHE A 172 21.90 1.70 1.52
CA PHE A 172 20.52 2.19 1.49
C PHE A 172 19.70 1.49 0.41
N PHE A 173 20.32 1.09 -0.71
CA PHE A 173 19.63 0.33 -1.74
C PHE A 173 19.19 -1.05 -1.24
N ILE A 174 20.07 -1.80 -0.57
CA ILE A 174 19.73 -3.10 0.02
C ILE A 174 18.62 -2.94 1.05
N LEU A 175 18.72 -1.94 1.92
CA LEU A 175 17.65 -1.64 2.89
C LEU A 175 16.33 -1.26 2.20
N ALA A 176 16.38 -0.50 1.11
CA ALA A 176 15.19 -0.15 0.33
C ALA A 176 14.51 -1.39 -0.27
N LEU A 177 15.28 -2.34 -0.84
CA LEU A 177 14.75 -3.61 -1.37
C LEU A 177 14.04 -4.43 -0.28
N LEU A 178 14.56 -4.43 0.95
CA LEU A 178 13.95 -5.13 2.09
C LEU A 178 12.71 -4.42 2.64
N ALA A 179 12.46 -3.16 2.26
CA ALA A 179 11.30 -2.38 2.71
C ALA A 179 10.21 -2.25 1.63
N SER A 180 10.59 -2.20 0.36
CA SER A 180 9.72 -1.79 -0.75
C SER A 180 10.19 -2.41 -2.06
N GLU A 181 9.26 -2.95 -2.84
CA GLU A 181 9.58 -3.57 -4.14
C GLU A 181 9.83 -2.53 -5.23
N GLU A 182 9.35 -1.30 -5.05
CA GLU A 182 9.61 -0.15 -5.91
C GLU A 182 11.10 0.13 -6.06
N ALA A 183 11.89 -0.21 -5.03
CA ALA A 183 13.33 -0.04 -5.03
C ALA A 183 14.01 -0.78 -6.18
N ILE A 184 13.45 -1.86 -6.70
CA ILE A 184 14.04 -2.67 -7.79
C ILE A 184 14.33 -1.86 -9.07
N THR A 185 13.69 -0.70 -9.22
CA THR A 185 13.87 0.21 -10.36
C THR A 185 15.15 1.05 -10.27
N LEU A 186 15.81 1.13 -9.10
CA LEU A 186 16.96 2.02 -8.89
C LEU A 186 18.13 1.79 -9.86
N PRO A 187 18.54 0.55 -10.20
CA PRO A 187 19.64 0.34 -11.14
C PRO A 187 19.35 0.98 -12.51
N LEU A 188 18.10 0.94 -12.97
CA LEU A 188 17.68 1.59 -14.21
C LEU A 188 17.65 3.13 -14.08
N ILE A 189 17.24 3.63 -12.93
CA ILE A 189 17.28 5.08 -12.63
C ILE A 189 18.71 5.62 -12.57
N ILE A 190 19.65 4.85 -12.02
CA ILE A 190 21.08 5.16 -12.03
C ILE A 190 21.59 5.25 -13.47
N ILE A 191 21.31 4.26 -14.31
CA ILE A 191 21.69 4.30 -15.74
C ILE A 191 21.06 5.52 -16.42
N LEU A 192 19.79 5.80 -16.15
CA LEU A 192 19.09 6.95 -16.72
C LEU A 192 19.74 8.27 -16.31
N TYR A 193 20.13 8.42 -15.04
CA TYR A 193 20.86 9.60 -14.54
C TYR A 193 22.21 9.75 -15.23
N GLU A 194 22.99 8.68 -15.33
CA GLU A 194 24.31 8.69 -15.97
C GLU A 194 24.21 9.06 -17.45
N PHE A 195 23.28 8.43 -18.17
CA PHE A 195 23.00 8.75 -19.57
C PHE A 195 22.60 10.22 -19.76
N SER A 196 21.83 10.77 -18.83
CA SER A 196 21.29 12.13 -18.95
C SER A 196 22.31 13.19 -18.53
N PHE A 197 23.02 13.00 -17.43
CA PHE A 197 23.77 14.08 -16.76
C PHE A 197 25.27 13.83 -16.60
N ASN A 198 25.78 12.61 -16.81
CA ASN A 198 27.21 12.37 -16.75
C ASN A 198 27.87 12.81 -18.08
N LYS A 199 28.77 13.80 -17.99
CA LYS A 199 29.49 14.36 -19.14
C LYS A 199 30.48 13.37 -19.76
N GLU A 200 30.96 12.39 -19.00
CA GLU A 200 31.89 11.36 -19.47
C GLU A 200 31.17 10.20 -20.19
N PHE A 201 29.83 10.17 -20.12
CA PHE A 201 29.04 9.16 -20.78
C PHE A 201 29.01 9.40 -22.31
N ASP A 202 29.74 8.57 -23.07
CA ASP A 202 29.71 8.64 -24.54
C ASP A 202 28.37 8.11 -25.06
N LYS A 203 27.47 9.05 -25.41
CA LYS A 203 26.14 8.77 -25.97
C LYS A 203 26.19 8.06 -27.34
N LYS A 204 27.33 8.05 -28.06
CA LYS A 204 27.46 7.45 -29.40
C LYS A 204 28.07 6.04 -29.36
N ASN A 205 28.96 5.75 -28.42
CA ASN A 205 29.64 4.46 -28.36
C ASN A 205 29.57 3.85 -26.96
N LEU A 206 28.47 3.16 -26.69
CA LEU A 206 28.20 2.51 -25.40
C LEU A 206 29.35 1.58 -25.01
N LYS A 207 29.96 0.87 -25.97
CA LYS A 207 31.06 -0.09 -25.73
C LYS A 207 32.33 0.57 -25.18
N ASN A 208 32.63 1.81 -25.59
CA ASN A 208 33.76 2.58 -25.05
C ASN A 208 33.48 3.10 -23.63
N THR A 209 32.25 3.54 -23.36
CA THR A 209 31.80 3.90 -22.01
C THR A 209 31.90 2.70 -21.06
N ILE A 210 31.49 1.52 -21.52
CA ILE A 210 31.53 0.26 -20.74
C ILE A 210 32.96 -0.09 -20.28
N ASN A 211 33.95 0.08 -21.14
CA ASN A 211 35.33 -0.29 -20.86
C ASN A 211 36.09 0.72 -19.96
N LYS A 212 35.59 1.95 -19.80
CA LYS A 212 36.26 3.04 -19.07
C LYS A 212 35.87 3.19 -17.59
N ASN A 213 35.36 2.12 -16.95
CA ASN A 213 35.02 2.03 -15.50
C ASN A 213 33.61 2.44 -14.95
N PRO A 214 32.61 2.93 -15.70
CA PRO A 214 31.27 3.18 -15.12
C PRO A 214 30.43 1.91 -14.88
N LEU A 215 30.49 0.89 -15.74
CA LEU A 215 29.64 -0.32 -15.57
C LEU A 215 29.97 -1.15 -14.32
N LYS A 216 31.24 -1.18 -13.89
CA LYS A 216 31.62 -1.88 -12.64
C LYS A 216 30.99 -1.24 -11.41
N SER A 217 30.67 0.06 -11.47
CA SER A 217 29.99 0.77 -10.37
C SER A 217 28.47 0.53 -10.36
N TYR A 218 27.87 0.07 -11.46
CA TYR A 218 26.42 -0.20 -11.50
C TYR A 218 26.09 -1.67 -11.22
N LEU A 219 27.02 -2.58 -11.58
CA LEU A 219 26.84 -4.03 -11.42
C LEU A 219 26.46 -4.44 -9.99
N PRO A 220 27.01 -3.85 -8.91
CA PRO A 220 26.58 -4.18 -7.54
C PRO A 220 25.10 -3.92 -7.27
N PHE A 221 24.51 -2.88 -7.89
CA PHE A 221 23.07 -2.61 -7.76
C PHE A 221 22.23 -3.66 -8.50
N PHE A 222 22.63 -4.06 -9.71
CA PHE A 222 21.96 -5.15 -10.42
C PHE A 222 22.10 -6.48 -9.68
N ALA A 223 23.29 -6.78 -9.16
CA ALA A 223 23.55 -7.99 -8.39
C ALA A 223 22.70 -8.03 -7.12
N ALA A 224 22.59 -6.93 -6.37
CA ALA A 224 21.74 -6.85 -5.19
C ALA A 224 20.25 -6.97 -5.53
N ALA A 225 19.78 -6.33 -6.61
CA ALA A 225 18.40 -6.47 -7.07
C ALA A 225 18.06 -7.91 -7.47
N PHE A 226 18.95 -8.55 -8.24
CA PHE A 226 18.80 -9.93 -8.69
C PHE A 226 18.84 -10.91 -7.51
N PHE A 227 19.78 -10.71 -6.58
CA PHE A 227 19.84 -11.51 -5.35
C PHE A 227 18.57 -11.37 -4.50
N TYR A 228 18.03 -10.15 -4.36
CA TYR A 228 16.76 -9.93 -3.67
C TYR A 228 15.60 -10.66 -4.37
N LEU A 229 15.51 -10.63 -5.70
CA LEU A 229 14.50 -11.38 -6.45
C LEU A 229 14.60 -12.89 -6.24
N ILE A 230 15.83 -13.43 -6.24
CA ILE A 230 16.08 -14.85 -5.96
C ILE A 230 15.61 -15.19 -4.55
N LEU A 231 16.02 -14.39 -3.56
CA LEU A 231 15.65 -14.58 -2.16
C LEU A 231 14.12 -14.55 -1.98
N ARG A 232 13.46 -13.56 -2.58
CA ARG A 232 12.00 -13.43 -2.61
C ARG A 232 11.35 -14.68 -3.21
N PHE A 233 11.86 -15.18 -4.33
CA PHE A 233 11.35 -16.39 -4.97
C PHE A 233 11.49 -17.64 -4.09
N PHE A 234 12.63 -17.81 -3.42
CA PHE A 234 12.84 -18.95 -2.51
C PHE A 234 11.96 -18.92 -1.27
N ILE A 235 11.71 -17.75 -0.69
CA ILE A 235 10.93 -17.61 0.55
C ILE A 235 9.44 -17.70 0.29
N LEU A 236 8.93 -17.03 -0.75
CA LEU A 236 7.52 -17.09 -1.12
C LEU A 236 7.16 -18.39 -1.87
N GLY A 237 8.16 -19.08 -2.41
CA GLY A 237 8.00 -20.25 -3.27
C GLY A 237 7.24 -19.97 -4.57
N ILE A 238 6.86 -21.04 -5.29
CA ILE A 238 5.94 -20.98 -6.45
C ILE A 238 4.52 -20.53 -6.01
N ARG A 239 4.23 -20.48 -4.71
CA ARG A 239 2.92 -20.13 -4.14
C ARG A 239 2.76 -18.65 -3.78
N GLY A 240 3.79 -17.81 -3.90
CA GLY A 240 3.62 -16.36 -3.76
C GLY A 240 2.56 -15.87 -4.74
N ARG A 241 1.48 -15.23 -4.24
CA ARG A 241 0.24 -14.87 -4.95
C ARG A 241 0.36 -14.94 -6.49
N ILE A 242 0.22 -16.14 -7.08
CA ILE A 242 0.09 -16.25 -8.54
C ILE A 242 -1.34 -15.80 -8.84
N GLU A 243 -1.49 -14.50 -9.02
CA GLU A 243 -2.73 -13.92 -9.50
C GLU A 243 -2.91 -14.27 -10.97
N THR A 244 -4.16 -14.41 -11.38
CA THR A 244 -4.46 -14.53 -12.81
C THR A 244 -4.38 -13.15 -13.46
N TYR A 245 -4.05 -13.13 -14.75
CA TYR A 245 -4.07 -11.88 -15.51
C TYR A 245 -5.50 -11.32 -15.53
N LEU A 246 -5.67 -10.09 -15.05
CA LEU A 246 -6.97 -9.42 -15.00
C LEU A 246 -7.64 -9.28 -16.38
N GLY A 247 -6.85 -9.21 -17.45
CA GLY A 247 -7.34 -9.24 -18.83
C GLY A 247 -7.61 -10.64 -19.39
N GLY A 248 -7.61 -11.67 -18.55
CA GLY A 248 -7.68 -13.09 -18.93
C GLY A 248 -6.37 -13.67 -19.46
N ASN A 249 -5.54 -12.86 -20.10
CA ASN A 249 -4.19 -13.25 -20.55
C ASN A 249 -3.22 -12.06 -20.52
N PHE A 250 -1.93 -12.36 -20.69
CA PHE A 250 -0.86 -11.37 -20.71
C PHE A 250 -1.08 -10.28 -21.76
N LEU A 251 -1.37 -10.65 -23.01
CA LEU A 251 -1.48 -9.69 -24.11
C LEU A 251 -2.59 -8.67 -23.87
N ILE A 252 -3.79 -9.14 -23.55
CA ILE A 252 -4.94 -8.26 -23.27
C ILE A 252 -4.69 -7.39 -22.04
N THR A 253 -4.02 -7.94 -21.02
CA THR A 253 -3.58 -7.15 -19.84
C THR A 253 -2.64 -6.04 -20.26
N GLN A 254 -1.62 -6.32 -21.06
CA GLN A 254 -0.66 -5.31 -21.52
C GLN A 254 -1.31 -4.26 -22.44
N LEU A 255 -2.25 -4.64 -23.30
CA LEU A 255 -3.05 -3.68 -24.08
C LEU A 255 -3.91 -2.78 -23.17
N THR A 256 -4.45 -3.33 -22.09
CA THR A 256 -5.19 -2.57 -21.08
C THR A 256 -4.25 -1.61 -20.34
N MET A 257 -3.02 -2.03 -20.01
CA MET A 257 -2.03 -1.18 -19.36
C MET A 257 -1.63 0.05 -20.18
N LEU A 258 -1.70 0.01 -21.52
CA LEU A 258 -1.51 1.20 -22.35
C LEU A 258 -2.55 2.29 -22.01
N LYS A 259 -3.82 1.88 -21.82
CA LYS A 259 -4.90 2.79 -21.36
C LYS A 259 -4.61 3.31 -19.96
N VAL A 260 -4.13 2.45 -19.07
CA VAL A 260 -3.75 2.81 -17.70
C VAL A 260 -2.65 3.89 -17.69
N TYR A 261 -1.60 3.75 -18.50
CA TYR A 261 -0.52 4.75 -18.56
C TYR A 261 -1.01 6.12 -19.00
N VAL A 262 -1.92 6.20 -19.98
CA VAL A 262 -2.53 7.47 -20.37
C VAL A 262 -3.40 8.03 -19.24
N LYS A 263 -4.19 7.19 -18.58
CA LYS A 263 -5.01 7.62 -17.43
C LYS A 263 -4.14 8.13 -16.27
N TYR A 264 -2.98 7.54 -16.01
CA TYR A 264 -2.01 8.04 -15.04
C TYR A 264 -1.46 9.42 -15.40
N ILE A 265 -1.14 9.67 -16.67
CA ILE A 265 -0.70 11.00 -17.12
C ILE A 265 -1.82 12.03 -16.92
N VAL A 266 -3.07 11.65 -17.23
CA VAL A 266 -4.23 12.51 -17.00
C VAL A 266 -4.40 12.82 -15.51
N LEU A 267 -4.30 11.82 -14.62
CA LEU A 267 -4.41 12.04 -13.17
C LEU A 267 -3.28 12.93 -12.62
N LEU A 268 -2.06 12.83 -13.15
CA LEU A 268 -0.97 13.72 -12.72
C LEU A 268 -1.23 15.19 -13.11
N LEU A 269 -1.82 15.42 -14.29
CA LEU A 269 -2.18 16.76 -14.78
C LEU A 269 -3.43 17.32 -14.11
N PHE A 270 -4.42 16.47 -13.90
CA PHE A 270 -5.74 16.80 -13.36
C PHE A 270 -6.13 15.74 -12.32
N PRO A 271 -5.64 15.86 -11.07
CA PRO A 271 -5.95 14.91 -10.00
C PRO A 271 -7.36 15.17 -9.44
N VAL A 272 -8.36 15.00 -10.31
CA VAL A 272 -9.79 15.11 -10.02
C VAL A 272 -10.41 13.71 -10.08
N ASN A 273 -11.39 13.43 -9.22
CA ASN A 273 -12.03 12.11 -9.09
C ASN A 273 -11.08 10.98 -8.67
N LEU A 274 -10.27 11.28 -7.65
CA LEU A 274 -9.48 10.27 -6.97
C LEU A 274 -10.41 9.28 -6.25
N THR A 275 -10.12 7.99 -6.38
CA THR A 275 -10.88 6.87 -5.80
C THR A 275 -9.95 5.69 -5.55
N LEU A 276 -10.34 4.83 -4.59
CA LEU A 276 -9.56 3.66 -4.21
C LEU A 276 -9.43 2.65 -5.37
N PHE A 277 -10.52 2.44 -6.13
CA PHE A 277 -10.56 1.50 -7.26
C PHE A 277 -10.85 2.23 -8.55
N GLN A 278 -9.78 2.64 -9.23
CA GLN A 278 -9.86 3.22 -10.56
C GLN A 278 -10.18 2.14 -11.59
N GLU A 279 -11.35 2.23 -12.22
CA GLU A 279 -11.72 1.32 -13.30
C GLU A 279 -11.13 1.74 -14.65
N VAL A 280 -10.56 0.76 -15.34
CA VAL A 280 -10.08 0.87 -16.71
C VAL A 280 -10.69 -0.29 -17.49
N PRO A 281 -11.52 -0.02 -18.51
CA PRO A 281 -12.15 -1.07 -19.30
C PRO A 281 -11.09 -1.97 -19.96
N VAL A 282 -11.22 -3.28 -19.70
CA VAL A 282 -10.36 -4.30 -20.28
C VAL A 282 -10.35 -4.17 -21.81
N ALA A 283 -9.16 -4.22 -22.41
CA ALA A 283 -9.01 -4.13 -23.85
C ALA A 283 -9.72 -5.30 -24.55
N LYS A 284 -10.48 -5.01 -25.60
CA LYS A 284 -11.09 -6.06 -26.43
C LYS A 284 -10.12 -6.66 -27.46
N GLY A 285 -8.97 -6.03 -27.67
CA GLY A 285 -7.95 -6.42 -28.63
C GLY A 285 -7.10 -5.22 -29.06
N LEU A 286 -6.22 -5.42 -30.03
CA LEU A 286 -5.30 -4.36 -30.51
C LEU A 286 -6.03 -3.17 -31.15
N PHE A 287 -7.17 -3.43 -31.81
CA PHE A 287 -7.99 -2.43 -32.50
C PHE A 287 -9.06 -1.78 -31.62
N ASP A 288 -9.06 -2.05 -30.31
CA ASP A 288 -9.88 -1.32 -29.34
C ASP A 288 -9.55 0.19 -29.43
N ALA A 289 -10.55 1.04 -29.60
CA ALA A 289 -10.35 2.47 -29.81
C ALA A 289 -9.54 3.11 -28.66
N GLY A 290 -9.76 2.68 -27.42
CA GLY A 290 -9.00 3.16 -26.27
C GLY A 290 -7.52 2.75 -26.33
N VAL A 291 -7.21 1.57 -26.86
CA VAL A 291 -5.82 1.12 -27.09
C VAL A 291 -5.16 1.96 -28.18
N LEU A 292 -5.84 2.17 -29.31
CA LEU A 292 -5.29 2.95 -30.43
C LEU A 292 -5.00 4.40 -30.04
N VAL A 293 -5.94 5.05 -29.33
CA VAL A 293 -5.72 6.41 -28.78
C VAL A 293 -4.54 6.40 -27.82
N SER A 294 -4.45 5.38 -26.96
CA SER A 294 -3.35 5.30 -25.98
C SER A 294 -1.99 5.12 -26.66
N LEU A 295 -1.91 4.26 -27.67
CA LEU A 295 -0.71 4.08 -28.50
C LEU A 295 -0.31 5.38 -29.20
N PHE A 296 -1.27 6.12 -29.77
CA PHE A 296 -1.01 7.40 -30.41
C PHE A 296 -0.41 8.41 -29.42
N VAL A 297 -1.04 8.59 -28.27
CA VAL A 297 -0.56 9.52 -27.22
C VAL A 297 0.82 9.13 -26.72
N LEU A 298 1.03 7.85 -26.37
CA LEU A 298 2.32 7.37 -25.86
C LEU A 298 3.43 7.44 -26.92
N SER A 299 3.10 7.20 -28.19
CA SER A 299 4.05 7.33 -29.30
C SER A 299 4.46 8.78 -29.53
N ILE A 300 3.54 9.74 -29.42
CA ILE A 300 3.88 11.17 -29.49
C ILE A 300 4.85 11.53 -28.36
N ILE A 301 4.56 11.12 -27.13
CA ILE A 301 5.42 11.39 -25.97
C ILE A 301 6.80 10.76 -26.20
N LEU A 302 6.85 9.51 -26.67
CA LEU A 302 8.10 8.79 -26.92
C LEU A 302 8.92 9.45 -28.03
N ILE A 303 8.31 9.74 -29.19
CA ILE A 303 8.98 10.40 -30.33
C ILE A 303 9.48 11.79 -29.93
N PHE A 304 8.67 12.58 -29.22
CA PHE A 304 9.08 13.88 -28.71
C PHE A 304 10.28 13.75 -27.75
N THR A 305 10.24 12.79 -26.84
CA THR A 305 11.30 12.54 -25.86
C THR A 305 12.60 12.10 -26.53
N ILE A 306 12.54 11.15 -27.47
CA ILE A 306 13.71 10.67 -28.23
C ILE A 306 14.28 11.78 -29.11
N LYS A 307 13.46 12.56 -29.82
CA LYS A 307 13.97 13.69 -30.62
C LYS A 307 14.65 14.76 -29.77
N ASN A 308 14.25 14.88 -28.50
CA ASN A 308 14.81 15.81 -27.54
C ASN A 308 15.76 15.14 -26.54
N TYR A 309 16.37 13.98 -26.86
CA TYR A 309 17.27 13.25 -25.96
C TYR A 309 18.51 14.05 -25.50
N ARG A 310 18.84 15.15 -26.19
CA ARG A 310 19.88 16.11 -25.80
C ARG A 310 19.42 17.17 -24.80
N LYS A 311 18.11 17.22 -24.49
CA LYS A 311 17.54 18.02 -23.40
C LYS A 311 17.39 17.11 -22.18
N ASP A 312 18.49 16.96 -21.46
CA ASP A 312 18.69 15.93 -20.42
C ASP A 312 17.57 15.90 -19.38
N ILE A 313 16.98 17.07 -19.04
CA ILE A 313 15.89 17.19 -18.06
C ILE A 313 14.59 16.51 -18.53
N VAL A 314 14.17 16.77 -19.78
CA VAL A 314 12.90 16.21 -20.30
C VAL A 314 13.03 14.70 -20.48
N PHE A 315 14.15 14.26 -21.05
CA PHE A 315 14.45 12.84 -21.22
C PHE A 315 14.46 12.10 -19.89
N PHE A 316 15.24 12.60 -18.92
CA PHE A 316 15.31 12.03 -17.57
C PHE A 316 13.93 11.96 -16.92
N SER A 317 13.14 13.03 -17.00
CA SER A 317 11.87 13.10 -16.29
C SER A 317 10.80 12.16 -16.85
N VAL A 318 10.72 12.03 -18.19
CA VAL A 318 9.76 11.12 -18.83
C VAL A 318 10.14 9.67 -18.57
N PHE A 319 11.41 9.30 -18.73
CA PHE A 319 11.85 7.93 -18.44
C PHE A 319 11.81 7.61 -16.94
N TRP A 320 12.05 8.58 -16.05
CA TRP A 320 11.84 8.39 -14.62
C TRP A 320 10.41 7.94 -14.33
N LEU A 321 9.42 8.63 -14.90
CA LEU A 321 8.00 8.30 -14.73
C LEU A 321 7.70 6.86 -15.16
N PHE A 322 8.11 6.44 -16.35
CA PHE A 322 7.80 5.10 -16.85
C PHE A 322 8.63 3.99 -16.20
N ILE A 323 9.91 4.22 -15.91
CA ILE A 323 10.76 3.22 -15.25
C ILE A 323 10.25 2.92 -13.85
N THR A 324 9.84 3.94 -13.09
CA THR A 324 9.32 3.75 -11.72
C THR A 324 7.92 3.14 -11.69
N LEU A 325 7.21 3.06 -12.82
CA LEU A 325 5.95 2.33 -12.97
C LEU A 325 6.13 0.84 -13.33
N ILE A 326 7.34 0.39 -13.69
CA ILE A 326 7.59 -1.01 -14.11
C ILE A 326 7.07 -2.04 -13.08
N PRO A 327 7.27 -1.89 -11.76
CA PRO A 327 6.74 -2.85 -10.78
C PRO A 327 5.21 -3.00 -10.82
N PHE A 328 4.50 -1.98 -11.33
CA PHE A 328 3.04 -1.90 -11.39
C PHE A 328 2.49 -2.06 -12.82
N SER A 329 3.35 -2.50 -13.75
CA SER A 329 3.03 -2.68 -15.16
C SER A 329 2.20 -3.93 -15.48
N ASN A 330 1.82 -4.72 -14.45
CA ASN A 330 1.17 -6.02 -14.62
C ASN A 330 1.96 -6.99 -15.53
N ILE A 331 3.29 -6.82 -15.69
CA ILE A 331 4.15 -7.82 -16.35
C ILE A 331 4.12 -9.12 -15.55
N MET A 332 4.23 -8.99 -14.22
CA MET A 332 3.77 -10.01 -13.29
C MET A 332 2.35 -9.62 -12.86
N PRO A 333 1.38 -10.55 -12.89
CA PRO A 333 0.00 -10.24 -12.59
C PRO A 333 -0.15 -9.73 -11.15
N ILE A 334 -0.86 -8.60 -11.00
CA ILE A 334 -1.22 -8.02 -9.70
C ILE A 334 -2.74 -7.87 -9.60
N GLN A 335 -3.25 -7.64 -8.40
CA GLN A 335 -4.70 -7.67 -8.12
C GLN A 335 -5.50 -6.50 -8.69
N VAL A 336 -4.85 -5.45 -9.18
CA VAL A 336 -5.49 -4.25 -9.72
C VAL A 336 -4.74 -3.75 -10.96
N PHE A 337 -5.46 -3.23 -11.95
CA PHE A 337 -4.84 -2.55 -13.09
C PHE A 337 -4.19 -1.22 -12.67
N MET A 338 -4.82 -0.52 -11.72
CA MET A 338 -4.51 0.87 -11.44
C MET A 338 -4.74 1.22 -9.96
N ALA A 339 -3.81 1.97 -9.37
CA ALA A 339 -3.97 2.59 -8.05
C ALA A 339 -3.20 3.91 -7.98
N GLU A 340 -3.67 4.86 -7.17
CA GLU A 340 -3.10 6.21 -7.09
C GLU A 340 -1.74 6.18 -6.42
N ARG A 341 -1.62 5.32 -5.40
CA ARG A 341 -0.38 5.07 -4.67
C ARG A 341 0.82 4.66 -5.54
N TYR A 342 0.57 4.14 -6.75
CA TYR A 342 1.63 3.79 -7.71
C TYR A 342 2.26 5.02 -8.38
N LEU A 343 1.59 6.18 -8.37
CA LEU A 343 2.11 7.42 -8.93
C LEU A 343 2.99 8.23 -7.98
N TYR A 344 3.20 7.77 -6.74
CA TYR A 344 4.01 8.49 -5.76
C TYR A 344 5.44 8.78 -6.26
N VAL A 345 6.23 7.74 -6.57
CA VAL A 345 7.60 7.92 -7.11
C VAL A 345 7.61 8.47 -8.55
N PRO A 346 6.74 8.02 -9.48
CA PRO A 346 6.65 8.58 -10.83
C PRO A 346 6.39 10.09 -10.88
N SER A 347 5.63 10.62 -9.92
CA SER A 347 5.31 12.05 -9.85
C SER A 347 6.51 12.97 -9.69
N ILE A 348 7.68 12.46 -9.25
CA ILE A 348 8.92 13.25 -9.16
C ILE A 348 9.34 13.70 -10.56
N GLY A 349 9.29 12.80 -11.55
CA GLY A 349 9.55 13.12 -12.95
C GLY A 349 8.54 14.13 -13.48
N PHE A 350 7.25 13.92 -13.20
CA PHE A 350 6.21 14.88 -13.56
C PHE A 350 6.45 16.28 -12.97
N SER A 351 6.72 16.36 -11.67
CA SER A 351 6.96 17.61 -10.96
C SER A 351 8.17 18.36 -11.51
N LEU A 352 9.21 17.62 -11.93
CA LEU A 352 10.38 18.19 -12.60
C LEU A 352 10.04 18.76 -13.99
N ILE A 353 9.20 18.07 -14.79
CA ILE A 353 8.73 18.58 -16.09
C ILE A 353 7.94 19.87 -15.92
N ILE A 354 6.96 19.89 -15.01
CA ILE A 354 6.13 21.08 -14.78
C ILE A 354 6.98 22.24 -14.27
N SER A 355 7.91 22.00 -13.35
CA SER A 355 8.86 23.02 -12.89
C SER A 355 9.74 23.56 -14.02
N PHE A 356 10.27 22.68 -14.87
CA PHE A 356 11.08 23.08 -16.02
C PHE A 356 10.27 23.92 -17.02
N LEU A 357 9.04 23.51 -17.34
CA LEU A 357 8.15 24.26 -18.22
C LEU A 357 7.78 25.62 -17.62
N PHE A 358 7.49 25.68 -16.33
CA PHE A 358 7.23 26.92 -15.61
C PHE A 358 8.38 27.92 -15.79
N PHE A 359 9.63 27.50 -15.56
CA PHE A 359 10.78 28.38 -15.73
C PHE A 359 11.10 28.71 -17.20
N LYS A 360 10.80 27.80 -18.13
CA LYS A 360 10.91 28.08 -19.56
C LYS A 360 9.95 29.19 -19.98
N ILE A 361 8.72 29.18 -19.47
CA ILE A 361 7.71 30.22 -19.73
C ILE A 361 8.06 31.51 -18.98
N TYR A 362 8.45 31.42 -17.71
CA TYR A 362 8.82 32.57 -16.86
C TYR A 362 9.99 33.39 -17.43
N ASN A 363 10.88 32.73 -18.18
CA ASN A 363 12.07 33.35 -18.78
C ASN A 363 11.87 33.78 -20.23
N ILE A 364 10.66 33.73 -20.79
CA ILE A 364 10.37 34.28 -22.13
C ILE A 364 10.74 35.77 -22.16
N GLU A 365 11.40 36.19 -23.23
CA GLU A 365 11.79 37.58 -23.43
C GLU A 365 10.58 38.43 -23.85
N ILE A 366 10.27 39.43 -23.04
CA ILE A 366 9.20 40.41 -23.28
C ILE A 366 9.84 41.79 -23.35
N LYS A 367 9.61 42.51 -24.47
CA LYS A 367 10.26 43.79 -24.79
C LYS A 367 9.89 44.92 -23.82
N ASN A 368 8.61 45.01 -23.42
CA ASN A 368 8.13 46.05 -22.51
C ASN A 368 8.32 45.63 -21.04
N ILE A 369 8.98 46.49 -20.24
CA ILE A 369 9.29 46.22 -18.82
C ILE A 369 8.02 46.06 -17.98
N LYS A 370 6.99 46.90 -18.21
CA LYS A 370 5.73 46.84 -17.46
C LYS A 370 5.01 45.52 -17.73
N ASP A 371 4.91 45.14 -19.01
CA ASP A 371 4.27 43.89 -19.43
C ASP A 371 5.04 42.68 -18.93
N LYS A 372 6.38 42.73 -18.92
CA LYS A 372 7.24 41.68 -18.35
C LYS A 372 6.98 41.47 -16.85
N LYS A 373 6.86 42.55 -16.07
CA LYS A 373 6.57 42.47 -14.63
C LYS A 373 5.17 41.92 -14.39
N LEU A 374 4.16 42.42 -15.12
CA LEU A 374 2.78 41.93 -15.04
C LEU A 374 2.68 40.44 -15.38
N PHE A 375 3.30 40.01 -16.48
CA PHE A 375 3.34 38.61 -16.91
C PHE A 375 3.97 37.70 -15.86
N LYS A 376 5.13 38.07 -15.31
CA LYS A 376 5.81 37.29 -14.27
C LYS A 376 4.99 37.19 -12.99
N ASN A 377 4.37 38.29 -12.57
CA ASN A 377 3.49 38.30 -11.40
C ASN A 377 2.26 37.41 -11.63
N ALA A 378 1.62 37.52 -12.79
CA ALA A 378 0.48 36.67 -13.15
C ALA A 378 0.86 35.18 -13.14
N LEU A 379 2.03 34.82 -13.65
CA LEU A 379 2.51 33.44 -13.65
C LEU A 379 2.81 32.92 -12.22
N ILE A 380 3.36 33.77 -11.35
CA ILE A 380 3.54 33.41 -9.92
C ILE A 380 2.19 33.25 -9.22
N ILE A 381 1.23 34.14 -9.46
CA ILE A 381 -0.13 34.04 -8.90
C ILE A 381 -0.79 32.73 -9.37
N LEU A 382 -0.71 32.41 -10.65
CA LEU A 382 -1.25 31.16 -11.19
C LEU A 382 -0.60 29.93 -10.54
N PHE A 383 0.71 29.98 -10.29
CA PHE A 383 1.41 28.90 -9.59
C PHE A 383 0.97 28.77 -8.12
N VAL A 384 0.75 29.87 -7.41
CA VAL A 384 0.22 29.85 -6.03
C VAL A 384 -1.21 29.32 -6.01
N LEU A 385 -2.05 29.70 -6.99
CA LEU A 385 -3.40 29.16 -7.15
C LEU A 385 -3.37 27.66 -7.44
N LEU A 386 -2.44 27.18 -8.27
CA LEU A 386 -2.25 25.75 -8.52
C LEU A 386 -1.88 24.99 -7.24
N LEU A 387 -0.92 25.48 -6.46
CA LEU A 387 -0.54 24.85 -5.19
C LEU A 387 -1.69 24.88 -4.18
N SER A 388 -2.43 25.97 -4.11
CA SER A 388 -3.61 26.09 -3.22
C SER A 388 -4.70 25.11 -3.63
N PHE A 389 -4.96 24.98 -4.94
CA PHE A 389 -5.87 23.98 -5.48
C PHE A 389 -5.42 22.56 -5.14
N TYR A 390 -4.13 22.24 -5.32
CA TYR A 390 -3.58 20.93 -4.96
C TYR A 390 -3.73 20.65 -3.47
N SER A 391 -3.28 21.54 -2.58
CA SER A 391 -3.45 21.36 -1.14
C SER A 391 -4.93 21.22 -0.74
N ALA A 392 -5.84 22.00 -1.31
CA ALA A 392 -7.27 21.87 -1.04
C ALA A 392 -7.83 20.51 -1.48
N ARG A 393 -7.44 20.02 -2.67
CA ARG A 393 -7.83 18.69 -3.16
C ARG A 393 -7.23 17.57 -2.30
N THR A 394 -6.01 17.73 -1.80
CA THR A 394 -5.37 16.80 -0.87
C THR A 394 -6.14 16.72 0.45
N ILE A 395 -6.47 17.87 1.05
CA ILE A 395 -7.24 17.93 2.30
C ILE A 395 -8.61 17.25 2.13
N ILE A 396 -9.32 17.54 1.03
CA ILE A 396 -10.60 16.87 0.72
C ILE A 396 -10.39 15.36 0.58
N ARG A 397 -9.37 14.93 -0.17
CA ARG A 397 -9.10 13.50 -0.39
C ARG A 397 -8.71 12.77 0.89
N ASN A 398 -8.03 13.43 1.83
CA ASN A 398 -7.70 12.86 3.13
C ASN A 398 -8.95 12.54 3.97
N ASN A 399 -10.01 13.36 3.87
CA ASN A 399 -11.28 13.09 4.56
C ASN A 399 -11.98 11.84 4.03
N ASP A 400 -11.76 11.46 2.76
CA ASP A 400 -12.29 10.20 2.25
C ASP A 400 -11.68 8.99 3.00
N TRP A 401 -10.54 9.16 3.67
CA TRP A 401 -9.87 8.13 4.48
C TRP A 401 -10.19 8.24 5.97
N GLN A 402 -11.17 9.05 6.36
CA GLN A 402 -11.51 9.29 7.76
C GLN A 402 -11.92 8.00 8.48
N ASP A 403 -12.77 7.20 7.84
CA ASP A 403 -13.30 5.94 8.38
C ASP A 403 -13.74 5.03 7.21
N ASN A 404 -14.09 3.78 7.50
CA ASN A 404 -14.51 2.83 6.47
C ASN A 404 -15.79 3.28 5.73
N LEU A 405 -16.75 3.90 6.43
CA LEU A 405 -18.01 4.32 5.82
C LEU A 405 -17.76 5.43 4.80
N SER A 406 -16.99 6.45 5.18
CA SER A 406 -16.55 7.55 4.31
C SER A 406 -15.80 7.03 3.09
N LEU A 407 -14.83 6.11 3.29
CA LEU A 407 -14.01 5.55 2.21
C LEU A 407 -14.83 4.76 1.19
N TRP A 408 -15.70 3.86 1.66
CA TRP A 408 -16.48 2.99 0.78
C TRP A 408 -17.63 3.72 0.10
N THR A 409 -18.29 4.64 0.80
CA THR A 409 -19.32 5.51 0.22
C THR A 409 -18.73 6.33 -0.92
N LYS A 410 -17.58 6.98 -0.70
CA LYS A 410 -16.89 7.74 -1.75
C LYS A 410 -16.45 6.87 -2.94
N THR A 411 -15.98 5.66 -2.65
CA THR A 411 -15.57 4.72 -3.69
C THR A 411 -16.75 4.31 -4.57
N ILE A 412 -17.93 4.06 -4.01
CA ILE A 412 -19.15 3.72 -4.77
C ILE A 412 -19.70 4.93 -5.52
N GLU A 413 -19.67 6.14 -4.95
CA GLU A 413 -20.08 7.36 -5.66
C GLU A 413 -19.28 7.57 -6.95
N THR A 414 -17.98 7.28 -6.90
CA THR A 414 -17.07 7.42 -8.05
C THR A 414 -17.10 6.20 -8.97
N ASN A 415 -17.43 5.03 -8.41
CA ASN A 415 -17.42 3.76 -9.12
C ASN A 415 -18.55 2.82 -8.62
N PRO A 416 -19.79 3.04 -9.09
CA PRO A 416 -20.98 2.34 -8.59
C PRO A 416 -21.13 0.91 -9.09
N TYR A 417 -20.22 0.43 -9.94
CA TYR A 417 -20.26 -0.95 -10.47
C TYR A 417 -19.18 -1.84 -9.84
N ASN A 418 -18.48 -1.34 -8.82
CA ASN A 418 -17.41 -2.07 -8.17
C ASN A 418 -17.94 -3.04 -7.10
N SER A 419 -18.05 -4.32 -7.44
CA SER A 419 -18.51 -5.38 -6.53
C SER A 419 -17.74 -5.40 -5.18
N ARG A 420 -16.42 -5.17 -5.20
CA ARG A 420 -15.61 -5.16 -3.97
C ARG A 420 -15.93 -3.98 -3.07
N ALA A 421 -16.19 -2.80 -3.63
CA ALA A 421 -16.57 -1.62 -2.86
C ALA A 421 -17.93 -1.84 -2.17
N HIS A 422 -18.91 -2.42 -2.87
CA HIS A 422 -20.20 -2.81 -2.29
C HIS A 422 -20.03 -3.86 -1.17
N ASP A 423 -19.20 -4.88 -1.37
CA ASP A 423 -18.90 -5.89 -0.34
C ASP A 423 -18.32 -5.25 0.93
N ASN A 424 -17.35 -4.35 0.79
CA ASN A 424 -16.75 -3.68 1.94
C ASN A 424 -17.68 -2.64 2.60
N LEU A 425 -18.53 -1.94 1.83
CA LEU A 425 -19.56 -1.07 2.39
C LEU A 425 -20.59 -1.88 3.20
N GLY A 426 -21.02 -3.02 2.67
CA GLY A 426 -21.92 -3.94 3.37
C GLY A 426 -21.33 -4.42 4.69
N PHE A 427 -20.04 -4.81 4.69
CA PHE A 427 -19.33 -5.17 5.92
C PHE A 427 -19.25 -4.00 6.90
N THR A 428 -19.10 -2.78 6.40
CA THR A 428 -19.07 -1.58 7.25
C THR A 428 -20.42 -1.32 7.90
N TYR A 429 -21.53 -1.43 7.16
CA TYR A 429 -22.87 -1.33 7.74
C TYR A 429 -23.14 -2.43 8.76
N GLU A 430 -22.65 -3.65 8.52
CA GLU A 430 -22.74 -4.75 9.46
C GLU A 430 -22.05 -4.43 10.80
N GLN A 431 -20.84 -3.85 10.76
CA GLN A 431 -20.11 -3.42 11.96
C GLN A 431 -20.81 -2.27 12.70
N LEU A 432 -21.56 -1.43 11.98
CA LEU A 432 -22.38 -0.36 12.57
C LEU A 432 -23.74 -0.85 13.09
N GLY A 433 -24.07 -2.15 12.90
CA GLY A 433 -25.34 -2.75 13.32
C GLY A 433 -26.51 -2.52 12.36
N ASP A 434 -26.27 -1.96 11.18
CA ASP A 434 -27.29 -1.76 10.14
C ASP A 434 -27.34 -2.97 9.20
N ASP A 435 -27.89 -4.08 9.72
CA ASP A 435 -27.97 -5.37 9.02
C ASP A 435 -28.80 -5.29 7.73
N GLU A 436 -29.76 -4.35 7.63
CA GLU A 436 -30.58 -4.15 6.44
C GLU A 436 -29.75 -3.54 5.29
N LYS A 437 -29.04 -2.43 5.55
CA LYS A 437 -28.14 -1.87 4.52
C LYS A 437 -27.02 -2.83 4.17
N ALA A 438 -26.46 -3.52 5.18
CA ALA A 438 -25.42 -4.53 4.93
C ALA A 438 -25.91 -5.59 3.93
N PHE A 439 -27.11 -6.14 4.16
CA PHE A 439 -27.71 -7.12 3.26
C PHE A 439 -27.88 -6.60 1.83
N LEU A 440 -28.38 -5.37 1.65
CA LEU A 440 -28.58 -4.77 0.33
C LEU A 440 -27.26 -4.58 -0.42
N GLU A 441 -26.21 -4.11 0.27
CA GLU A 441 -24.89 -3.91 -0.32
C GLU A 441 -24.22 -5.24 -0.69
N PHE A 442 -24.32 -6.28 0.16
CA PHE A 442 -23.83 -7.62 -0.17
C PHE A 442 -24.58 -8.22 -1.36
N GLN A 443 -25.90 -8.03 -1.42
CA GLN A 443 -26.70 -8.46 -2.56
C GLN A 443 -26.24 -7.77 -3.84
N LYS A 444 -26.03 -6.44 -3.79
CA LYS A 444 -25.51 -5.67 -4.93
C LYS A 444 -24.13 -6.14 -5.37
N ALA A 445 -23.24 -6.43 -4.43
CA ALA A 445 -21.91 -6.98 -4.71
C ALA A 445 -21.98 -8.31 -5.48
N VAL A 446 -22.89 -9.21 -5.09
CA VAL A 446 -23.12 -10.50 -5.77
C VAL A 446 -23.81 -10.31 -7.13
N GLU A 447 -24.74 -9.36 -7.27
CA GLU A 447 -25.34 -9.02 -8.57
C GLU A 447 -24.30 -8.54 -9.59
N LEU A 448 -23.40 -7.66 -9.16
CA LEU A 448 -22.35 -7.09 -10.00
C LEU A 448 -21.29 -8.12 -10.38
N MET A 449 -20.98 -9.05 -9.47
CA MET A 449 -20.01 -10.13 -9.71
C MET A 449 -20.46 -11.42 -9.02
N PRO A 450 -21.20 -12.30 -9.72
CA PRO A 450 -21.76 -13.52 -9.15
C PRO A 450 -20.75 -14.54 -8.61
N ASP A 451 -19.48 -14.41 -9.00
CA ASP A 451 -18.36 -15.25 -8.59
C ASP A 451 -17.41 -14.56 -7.59
N ASN A 452 -17.80 -13.40 -7.05
CA ASN A 452 -17.07 -12.80 -5.93
C ASN A 452 -17.28 -13.62 -4.66
N PHE A 453 -16.33 -14.50 -4.35
CA PHE A 453 -16.43 -15.42 -3.21
C PHE A 453 -16.54 -14.70 -1.85
N ARG A 454 -15.99 -13.48 -1.71
CA ARG A 454 -16.09 -12.71 -0.46
C ARG A 454 -17.51 -12.18 -0.27
N ALA A 455 -18.07 -11.57 -1.32
CA ALA A 455 -19.46 -11.11 -1.33
C ALA A 455 -20.46 -12.26 -1.11
N LEU A 456 -20.25 -13.43 -1.73
CA LEU A 456 -21.06 -14.63 -1.48
C LEU A 456 -21.01 -15.08 -0.02
N SER A 457 -19.82 -15.08 0.59
CA SER A 457 -19.62 -15.45 2.00
C SER A 457 -20.31 -14.48 2.94
N ASN A 458 -20.17 -13.17 2.71
CA ASN A 458 -20.78 -12.13 3.52
C ASN A 458 -22.30 -12.06 3.35
N LEU A 459 -22.82 -12.24 2.12
CA LEU A 459 -24.25 -12.41 1.89
C LEU A 459 -24.79 -13.66 2.62
N GLY A 460 -24.02 -14.74 2.65
CA GLY A 460 -24.33 -15.94 3.44
C GLY A 460 -24.50 -15.62 4.94
N ILE A 461 -23.57 -14.86 5.54
CA ILE A 461 -23.71 -14.40 6.93
C ILE A 461 -25.00 -13.59 7.12
N ALA A 462 -25.28 -12.66 6.22
CA ALA A 462 -26.50 -11.85 6.31
C ALA A 462 -27.77 -12.71 6.25
N TYR A 463 -27.79 -13.78 5.46
CA TYR A 463 -28.86 -14.79 5.49
C TYR A 463 -28.89 -15.60 6.79
N ALA A 464 -27.74 -15.96 7.36
CA ALA A 464 -27.66 -16.66 8.64
C ALA A 464 -28.24 -15.81 9.80
N LYS A 465 -27.96 -14.50 9.83
CA LYS A 465 -28.58 -13.56 10.80
C LYS A 465 -30.11 -13.52 10.68
N LYS A 466 -30.63 -13.67 9.45
CA LYS A 466 -32.06 -13.83 9.17
C LYS A 466 -32.60 -15.26 9.42
N LYS A 467 -31.80 -16.14 10.01
CA LYS A 467 -32.09 -17.57 10.28
C LYS A 467 -32.40 -18.40 9.04
N GLN A 468 -31.98 -17.93 7.85
CA GLN A 468 -32.13 -18.64 6.59
C GLN A 468 -30.88 -19.51 6.32
N TYR A 469 -30.64 -20.47 7.22
CA TYR A 469 -29.39 -21.24 7.27
C TYR A 469 -29.12 -22.05 6.00
N ASN A 470 -30.14 -22.62 5.36
CA ASN A 470 -29.99 -23.37 4.10
C ASN A 470 -29.43 -22.51 2.96
N ILE A 471 -29.90 -21.26 2.84
CA ILE A 471 -29.42 -20.32 1.83
C ILE A 471 -27.98 -19.90 2.16
N SER A 472 -27.71 -19.62 3.44
CA SER A 472 -26.36 -19.28 3.92
C SER A 472 -25.34 -20.37 3.56
N ILE A 473 -25.62 -21.62 3.93
CA ILE A 473 -24.75 -22.78 3.64
C ILE A 473 -24.52 -22.90 2.12
N GLY A 474 -25.57 -22.80 1.30
CA GLY A 474 -25.46 -22.87 -0.16
C GLY A 474 -24.55 -21.78 -0.75
N LEU A 475 -24.66 -20.54 -0.26
CA LEU A 475 -23.82 -19.41 -0.68
C LEU A 475 -22.37 -19.58 -0.24
N MET A 476 -22.12 -19.99 1.01
CA MET A 476 -20.76 -20.23 1.52
C MET A 476 -20.09 -21.41 0.81
N GLN A 477 -20.82 -22.49 0.51
CA GLN A 477 -20.32 -23.59 -0.31
C GLN A 477 -20.01 -23.11 -1.74
N LYS A 478 -20.84 -22.24 -2.34
CA LYS A 478 -20.53 -21.63 -3.65
C LYS A 478 -19.23 -20.80 -3.57
N ALA A 479 -19.07 -19.98 -2.54
CA ALA A 479 -17.85 -19.22 -2.31
C ALA A 479 -16.61 -20.13 -2.20
N LEU A 480 -16.71 -21.24 -1.47
CA LEU A 480 -15.62 -22.21 -1.30
C LEU A 480 -15.34 -23.04 -2.55
N ARG A 481 -16.32 -23.25 -3.44
CA ARG A 481 -16.05 -23.84 -4.77
C ARG A 481 -15.19 -22.90 -5.64
N ILE A 482 -15.38 -21.59 -5.50
CA ILE A 482 -14.61 -20.57 -6.25
C ILE A 482 -13.23 -20.40 -5.63
N ASN A 483 -13.15 -20.28 -4.29
CA ASN A 483 -11.88 -20.19 -3.56
C ASN A 483 -11.84 -21.19 -2.39
N PRO A 484 -11.33 -22.43 -2.64
CA PRO A 484 -11.25 -23.47 -1.62
C PRO A 484 -10.31 -23.16 -0.45
N LEU A 485 -9.41 -22.18 -0.62
CA LEU A 485 -8.39 -21.80 0.35
C LEU A 485 -8.79 -20.58 1.19
N HIS A 486 -10.05 -20.15 1.16
CA HIS A 486 -10.49 -19.03 1.98
C HIS A 486 -10.88 -19.47 3.39
N TYR A 487 -9.89 -19.51 4.30
CA TYR A 487 -10.08 -19.98 5.68
C TYR A 487 -11.18 -19.23 6.45
N LYS A 488 -11.34 -17.90 6.26
CA LYS A 488 -12.43 -17.12 6.92
C LYS A 488 -13.82 -17.59 6.48
N THR A 489 -14.00 -18.12 5.27
CA THR A 489 -15.31 -18.69 4.86
C THR A 489 -15.54 -20.06 5.45
N HIS A 490 -14.50 -20.91 5.57
CA HIS A 490 -14.61 -22.18 6.29
C HIS A 490 -15.00 -21.97 7.76
N ASP A 491 -14.38 -21.00 8.42
CA ASP A 491 -14.73 -20.56 9.79
C ASP A 491 -16.21 -20.14 9.90
N LYS A 492 -16.64 -19.19 9.04
CA LYS A 492 -18.03 -18.73 8.99
C LYS A 492 -19.02 -19.86 8.71
N LEU A 493 -18.67 -20.79 7.83
CA LEU A 493 -19.51 -21.96 7.54
C LEU A 493 -19.63 -22.89 8.75
N GLY A 494 -18.54 -23.07 9.50
CA GLY A 494 -18.54 -23.82 10.76
C GLY A 494 -19.50 -23.21 11.78
N LEU A 495 -19.48 -21.87 11.94
CA LEU A 495 -20.43 -21.16 12.80
C LEU A 495 -21.89 -21.39 12.38
N VAL A 496 -22.17 -21.36 11.07
CA VAL A 496 -23.52 -21.62 10.56
C VAL A 496 -23.96 -23.06 10.80
N TYR A 497 -23.05 -24.05 10.71
CA TYR A 497 -23.36 -25.43 11.08
C TYR A 497 -23.66 -25.59 12.57
N LEU A 498 -22.96 -24.86 13.46
CA LEU A 498 -23.29 -24.86 14.89
C LEU A 498 -24.69 -24.31 15.18
N GLU A 499 -25.17 -23.33 14.41
CA GLU A 499 -26.52 -22.77 14.54
C GLU A 499 -27.64 -23.76 14.16
N VAL A 500 -27.34 -24.77 13.33
CA VAL A 500 -28.26 -25.85 12.97
C VAL A 500 -27.96 -27.16 13.72
N ASP A 501 -27.20 -27.07 14.82
CA ASP A 501 -26.77 -28.18 15.67
C ASP A 501 -26.02 -29.31 14.96
N ASP A 502 -25.35 -28.99 13.84
CA ASP A 502 -24.47 -29.90 13.09
C ASP A 502 -23.01 -29.73 13.54
N ALA A 503 -22.70 -30.19 14.75
CA ALA A 503 -21.37 -30.05 15.34
C ALA A 503 -20.28 -30.80 14.54
N GLU A 504 -20.63 -31.89 13.87
CA GLU A 504 -19.67 -32.68 13.08
C GLU A 504 -19.17 -31.89 11.86
N ASN A 505 -20.08 -31.30 11.08
CA ASN A 505 -19.67 -30.47 9.94
C ASN A 505 -19.09 -29.12 10.37
N ALA A 506 -19.46 -28.61 11.55
CA ALA A 506 -18.81 -27.45 12.13
C ALA A 506 -17.32 -27.72 12.40
N ILE A 507 -16.98 -28.81 13.10
CA ILE A 507 -15.60 -29.21 13.41
C ILE A 507 -14.79 -29.36 12.12
N LYS A 508 -15.29 -30.09 11.12
CA LYS A 508 -14.61 -30.27 9.83
C LYS A 508 -14.31 -28.93 9.14
N SER A 509 -15.26 -28.00 9.19
CA SER A 509 -15.11 -26.67 8.57
C SER A 509 -14.04 -25.85 9.31
N PHE A 510 -14.06 -25.81 10.63
CA PHE A 510 -13.04 -25.09 11.39
C PHE A 510 -11.64 -25.73 11.28
N GLU A 511 -11.55 -27.06 11.33
CA GLU A 511 -10.29 -27.79 11.12
C GLU A 511 -9.70 -27.40 9.76
N ARG A 512 -10.53 -27.37 8.70
CA ARG A 512 -10.08 -26.91 7.39
C ARG A 512 -9.59 -25.47 7.39
N ALA A 513 -10.22 -24.57 8.16
CA ALA A 513 -9.73 -23.20 8.33
C ALA A 513 -8.33 -23.18 8.97
N THR A 514 -8.08 -24.01 9.98
CA THR A 514 -6.77 -24.11 10.64
C THR A 514 -5.71 -24.84 9.84
N GLU A 515 -6.08 -25.79 8.96
CA GLU A 515 -5.16 -26.41 8.02
C GLU A 515 -4.64 -25.40 6.99
N ILE A 516 -5.54 -24.53 6.50
CA ILE A 516 -5.22 -23.48 5.55
C ILE A 516 -4.42 -22.36 6.22
N ASN A 517 -4.84 -21.94 7.42
CA ASN A 517 -4.15 -20.93 8.21
C ASN A 517 -3.93 -21.43 9.65
N PRO A 518 -2.77 -22.07 9.94
CA PRO A 518 -2.44 -22.59 11.27
C PRO A 518 -2.27 -21.53 12.37
N ARG A 519 -2.32 -20.25 12.01
CA ARG A 519 -2.10 -19.13 12.92
C ARG A 519 -3.39 -18.37 13.24
N TYR A 520 -4.53 -18.85 12.74
CA TYR A 520 -5.82 -18.22 12.98
C TYR A 520 -6.39 -18.61 14.35
N ALA A 521 -6.00 -17.86 15.39
CA ALA A 521 -6.39 -18.12 16.78
C ALA A 521 -7.91 -18.25 16.98
N LYS A 522 -8.70 -17.46 16.24
CA LYS A 522 -10.16 -17.51 16.28
C LYS A 522 -10.72 -18.90 15.91
N ALA A 523 -10.25 -19.52 14.84
CA ALA A 523 -10.75 -20.83 14.46
C ALA A 523 -10.46 -21.90 15.52
N TYR A 524 -9.36 -21.81 16.27
CA TYR A 524 -9.11 -22.72 17.40
C TYR A 524 -10.10 -22.50 18.55
N ASN A 525 -10.45 -21.26 18.86
CA ASN A 525 -11.53 -20.96 19.81
C ASN A 525 -12.88 -21.54 19.33
N ASP A 526 -13.17 -21.45 18.03
CA ASP A 526 -14.44 -21.90 17.47
C ASP A 526 -14.50 -23.44 17.36
N ILE A 527 -13.36 -24.11 17.10
CA ILE A 527 -13.20 -25.58 17.27
C ILE A 527 -13.54 -25.98 18.71
N ALA A 528 -13.02 -25.26 19.70
CA ALA A 528 -13.26 -25.55 21.11
C ALA A 528 -14.76 -25.42 21.45
N ALA A 529 -15.43 -24.38 20.94
CA ALA A 529 -16.88 -24.23 21.10
C ALA A 529 -17.66 -25.41 20.50
N ALA A 530 -17.24 -25.89 19.32
CA ALA A 530 -17.86 -27.05 18.66
C ALA A 530 -17.65 -28.35 19.44
N TYR A 531 -16.44 -28.62 19.94
CA TYR A 531 -16.16 -29.78 20.80
C TYR A 531 -16.92 -29.71 22.13
N GLY A 532 -17.12 -28.52 22.69
CA GLY A 532 -17.94 -28.32 23.88
C GLY A 532 -19.40 -28.76 23.69
N LYS A 533 -19.98 -28.54 22.50
CA LYS A 533 -21.35 -29.01 22.19
C LYS A 533 -21.49 -30.54 22.20
N ILE A 534 -20.42 -31.27 21.90
CA ILE A 534 -20.42 -32.74 21.89
C ILE A 534 -19.79 -33.37 23.14
N GLY A 535 -19.40 -32.56 24.14
CA GLY A 535 -18.91 -33.03 25.44
C GLY A 535 -17.43 -33.45 25.47
N GLU A 536 -16.65 -33.13 24.44
CA GLU A 536 -15.23 -33.51 24.30
C GLU A 536 -14.31 -32.50 25.01
N PHE A 537 -14.43 -32.38 26.33
CA PHE A 537 -13.82 -31.30 27.13
C PHE A 537 -12.28 -31.22 27.07
N GLU A 538 -11.59 -32.35 26.89
CA GLU A 538 -10.13 -32.37 26.71
C GLU A 538 -9.71 -31.59 25.45
N LYS A 539 -10.45 -31.78 24.36
CA LYS A 539 -10.21 -31.08 23.09
C LYS A 539 -10.57 -29.60 23.18
N VAL A 540 -11.55 -29.24 24.00
CA VAL A 540 -11.87 -27.83 24.29
C VAL A 540 -10.65 -27.15 24.93
N GLU A 541 -10.07 -27.75 25.97
CA GLU A 541 -8.90 -27.19 26.66
C GLU A 541 -7.69 -27.06 25.74
N GLU A 542 -7.38 -28.08 24.95
CA GLU A 542 -6.26 -28.08 24.01
C GLU A 542 -6.35 -26.91 23.02
N ASN A 543 -7.52 -26.76 22.38
CA ASN A 543 -7.73 -25.76 21.35
C ASN A 543 -7.74 -24.33 21.92
N LEU A 544 -8.32 -24.11 23.11
CA LEU A 544 -8.28 -22.81 23.76
C LEU A 544 -6.87 -22.41 24.18
N LYS A 545 -6.09 -23.34 24.74
CA LYS A 545 -4.66 -23.09 25.05
C LYS A 545 -3.87 -22.78 23.79
N LYS A 546 -4.18 -23.44 22.67
CA LYS A 546 -3.55 -23.14 21.38
C LYS A 546 -3.93 -21.76 20.85
N ALA A 547 -5.21 -21.37 20.95
CA ALA A 547 -5.68 -20.02 20.62
C ALA A 547 -4.92 -18.96 21.43
N ILE A 548 -4.83 -19.11 22.75
CA ILE A 548 -4.10 -18.20 23.66
C ILE A 548 -2.59 -18.18 23.36
N LYS A 549 -2.00 -19.32 22.97
CA LYS A 549 -0.59 -19.39 22.58
C LYS A 549 -0.33 -18.61 21.29
N LEU A 550 -1.26 -18.64 20.34
CA LEU A 550 -1.17 -17.92 19.06
C LEU A 550 -1.48 -16.42 19.22
N ASP A 551 -2.43 -16.09 20.10
CA ASP A 551 -2.80 -14.72 20.43
C ASP A 551 -3.06 -14.58 21.95
N ARG A 552 -2.08 -14.03 22.65
CA ARG A 552 -2.15 -13.82 24.11
C ARG A 552 -3.14 -12.74 24.52
N ASP A 553 -3.55 -11.89 23.58
CA ASP A 553 -4.49 -10.80 23.83
C ASP A 553 -5.92 -11.21 23.42
N TYR A 554 -6.16 -12.48 23.09
CA TYR A 554 -7.48 -12.95 22.65
C TYR A 554 -8.40 -13.24 23.85
N ALA A 555 -9.15 -12.20 24.26
CA ALA A 555 -9.99 -12.23 25.45
C ALA A 555 -11.06 -13.33 25.42
N ASP A 556 -11.69 -13.60 24.27
CA ASP A 556 -12.71 -14.65 24.12
C ASP A 556 -12.15 -16.04 24.46
N ALA A 557 -10.91 -16.35 24.06
CA ALA A 557 -10.30 -17.64 24.35
C ALA A 557 -10.00 -17.81 25.85
N HIS A 558 -9.56 -16.75 26.53
CA HIS A 558 -9.42 -16.74 27.99
C HIS A 558 -10.77 -16.93 28.68
N TYR A 559 -11.80 -16.20 28.24
CA TYR A 559 -13.15 -16.33 28.79
C TYR A 559 -13.70 -17.76 28.63
N ASN A 560 -13.60 -18.34 27.43
CA ASN A 560 -14.07 -19.70 27.15
C ASN A 560 -13.29 -20.76 27.93
N LEU A 561 -11.99 -20.54 28.18
CA LEU A 561 -11.18 -21.45 29.02
C LEU A 561 -11.61 -21.34 30.49
N GLY A 562 -11.93 -20.13 30.94
CA GLY A 562 -12.54 -19.91 32.25
C GLY A 562 -13.89 -20.62 32.40
N ILE A 563 -14.75 -20.60 31.37
CA ILE A 563 -16.03 -21.32 31.36
C ILE A 563 -15.81 -22.84 31.46
N LEU A 564 -14.84 -23.38 30.73
CA LEU A 564 -14.50 -24.80 30.81
C LEU A 564 -14.04 -25.19 32.22
N TYR A 565 -13.13 -24.43 32.82
CA TYR A 565 -12.64 -24.71 34.17
C TYR A 565 -13.73 -24.56 35.24
N ASP A 566 -14.63 -23.59 35.11
CA ASP A 566 -15.80 -23.42 35.99
C ASP A 566 -16.70 -24.65 35.92
N PHE A 567 -16.95 -25.17 34.70
CA PHE A 567 -17.74 -26.38 34.46
C PHE A 567 -17.08 -27.64 35.06
N LEU A 568 -15.75 -27.75 34.97
CA LEU A 568 -14.97 -28.86 35.56
C LEU A 568 -14.76 -28.72 37.08
N GLY A 569 -15.24 -27.65 37.71
CA GLY A 569 -15.10 -27.39 39.15
C GLY A 569 -13.74 -26.82 39.57
N GLU A 570 -12.88 -26.46 38.62
CA GLU A 570 -11.55 -25.91 38.85
C GLU A 570 -11.59 -24.38 39.08
N LYS A 571 -12.24 -23.96 40.17
CA LYS A 571 -12.57 -22.54 40.45
C LYS A 571 -11.39 -21.58 40.39
N GLU A 572 -10.22 -21.97 40.91
CA GLU A 572 -9.03 -21.10 40.89
C GLU A 572 -8.52 -20.84 39.48
N LYS A 573 -8.48 -21.88 38.63
CA LYS A 573 -8.07 -21.72 37.23
C LYS A 573 -9.10 -20.90 36.46
N ALA A 574 -10.39 -21.15 36.70
CA ALA A 574 -11.48 -20.39 36.09
C ALA A 574 -11.36 -18.89 36.39
N MET A 575 -11.17 -18.52 37.67
CA MET A 575 -11.04 -17.12 38.08
C MET A 575 -9.85 -16.44 37.40
N LYS A 576 -8.70 -17.11 37.36
CA LYS A 576 -7.50 -16.58 36.70
C LYS A 576 -7.73 -16.25 35.24
N GLU A 577 -8.41 -17.11 34.50
CA GLU A 577 -8.70 -16.89 33.08
C GLU A 577 -9.77 -15.79 32.87
N PHE A 578 -10.78 -15.70 33.74
CA PHE A 578 -11.74 -14.60 33.71
C PHE A 578 -11.10 -13.24 34.01
N GLU A 579 -10.19 -13.17 34.98
CA GLU A 579 -9.40 -11.97 35.27
C GLU A 579 -8.53 -11.57 34.08
N ALA A 580 -7.93 -12.54 33.38
CA ALA A 580 -7.16 -12.28 32.16
C ALA A 580 -8.05 -11.70 31.05
N ALA A 581 -9.20 -12.31 30.78
CA ALA A 581 -10.17 -11.80 29.79
C ALA A 581 -10.64 -10.38 30.14
N PHE A 582 -11.00 -10.13 31.41
CA PHE A 582 -11.45 -8.80 31.85
C PHE A 582 -10.35 -7.75 31.80
N LYS A 583 -9.09 -8.12 32.09
CA LYS A 583 -7.95 -7.22 31.96
C LYS A 583 -7.71 -6.80 30.51
N LEU A 584 -7.94 -7.70 29.56
CA LEU A 584 -7.83 -7.44 28.13
C LEU A 584 -8.98 -6.56 27.62
N GLU A 585 -10.21 -6.81 28.08
CA GLU A 585 -11.40 -6.02 27.73
C GLU A 585 -12.21 -5.57 28.97
N PRO A 586 -11.78 -4.50 29.66
CA PRO A 586 -12.41 -4.05 30.91
C PRO A 586 -13.84 -3.53 30.77
N ARG A 587 -14.28 -3.27 29.52
CA ARG A 587 -15.62 -2.77 29.21
C ARG A 587 -16.60 -3.88 28.86
N ASN A 588 -16.13 -5.13 28.74
CA ASN A 588 -16.99 -6.26 28.43
C ASN A 588 -17.72 -6.73 29.69
N GLU A 589 -19.03 -6.50 29.75
CA GLU A 589 -19.86 -6.80 30.93
C GLU A 589 -19.86 -8.29 31.29
N LEU A 590 -19.79 -9.18 30.28
CA LEU A 590 -19.76 -10.63 30.50
C LEU A 590 -18.49 -11.03 31.26
N TYR A 591 -17.34 -10.47 30.88
CA TYR A 591 -16.06 -10.76 31.52
C TYR A 591 -16.04 -10.20 32.94
N GLY A 592 -16.50 -8.95 33.11
CA GLY A 592 -16.57 -8.32 34.43
C GLY A 592 -17.47 -9.08 35.42
N LYS A 593 -18.61 -9.62 34.94
CA LYS A 593 -19.53 -10.41 35.77
C LYS A 593 -18.92 -11.73 36.23
N LYS A 594 -18.13 -12.40 35.39
CA LYS A 594 -17.47 -13.66 35.76
C LYS A 594 -16.24 -13.43 36.64
N ALA A 595 -15.45 -12.39 36.37
CA ALA A 595 -14.26 -12.01 37.15
C ALA A 595 -14.59 -11.47 38.56
N SER A 596 -15.84 -11.07 38.82
CA SER A 596 -16.27 -10.54 40.12
C SER A 596 -17.01 -11.55 41.02
N ARG A 597 -17.28 -12.77 40.54
CA ARG A 597 -17.95 -13.82 41.32
C ARG A 597 -16.99 -14.44 42.33
N LYS A 598 -17.12 -14.09 43.61
CA LYS A 598 -16.41 -14.74 44.72
C LYS A 598 -16.96 -16.12 45.06
#